data_AF-A0A2S6U7M7-F1
#
_entry.id   AF-A0A2S6U7M7-F1
#
_cell.length_a   1.000
_cell.length_b   1.000
_cell.length_c   1.000
_cell.angle_alpha   90.00
_cell.angle_beta   90.00
_cell.angle_gamma   90.00
#
_symmetry.space_group_name_H-M   'P 1'
#
loop_
_entity.id
_entity.type
_entity.pdbx_description
1 polymer ?
#
loop_
_entity_poly.entity_id
_entity_poly.type
_entity_poly.pdbx_seq_one_letter_code
_entity_poly.pdbx_strand_id
1 'polypeptide(L)'
;MRIGVDLGGTKIEGIVLDSSGSICARQRIMTPRGDYAATVIGIRDLVTALERDAGLSKQLPVGVGIPGTASPTTDLIKNANSTCLIGQRLNHDLESAL
;
A
#
# COMPACT_ATOMS: atom_id res chain seq x y z
N MET A 1 -2.10 -7.75 14.99
CA MET A 1 -2.85 -7.44 13.76
C MET A 1 -1.89 -6.84 12.76
N ARG A 2 -2.17 -6.93 11.46
CA ARG A 2 -1.34 -6.35 10.39
C ARG A 2 -2.21 -5.90 9.24
N ILE A 3 -1.70 -4.97 8.43
CA ILE A 3 -2.38 -4.50 7.22
C ILE A 3 -1.63 -5.03 6.00
N GLY A 4 -2.38 -5.59 5.07
CA GLY A 4 -1.89 -5.95 3.74
C GLY A 4 -2.53 -5.06 2.69
N VAL A 5 -1.73 -4.44 1.84
CA VAL A 5 -2.18 -3.64 0.69
C VAL A 5 -1.70 -4.31 -0.60
N ASP A 6 -2.58 -4.45 -1.58
CA ASP A 6 -2.28 -4.91 -2.93
C ASP A 6 -2.49 -3.76 -3.92
N LEU A 7 -1.39 -3.27 -4.51
CA LEU A 7 -1.39 -2.18 -5.48
C LEU A 7 -1.55 -2.72 -6.91
N GLY A 8 -2.78 -2.97 -7.36
CA GLY A 8 -3.02 -3.33 -8.76
C GLY A 8 -2.92 -2.13 -9.72
N GLY A 9 -2.89 -2.42 -11.03
CA GLY A 9 -2.90 -1.37 -12.06
C GLY A 9 -4.23 -0.62 -12.22
N THR A 10 -5.32 -1.20 -11.70
CA THR A 10 -6.67 -0.61 -11.77
C THR A 10 -7.25 -0.30 -10.40
N LYS A 11 -6.92 -1.11 -9.40
CA LYS A 11 -7.48 -1.03 -8.04
C LYS A 11 -6.37 -1.21 -7.02
N ILE A 12 -6.49 -0.53 -5.89
CA ILE A 12 -5.70 -0.76 -4.69
C ILE A 12 -6.65 -1.36 -3.66
N GLU A 13 -6.31 -2.51 -3.09
CA GLU A 13 -7.08 -3.17 -2.05
C GLU A 13 -6.28 -3.28 -0.76
N GLY A 14 -6.93 -3.05 0.38
CA GLY A 14 -6.29 -3.18 1.68
C GLY A 14 -7.17 -4.00 2.63
N ILE A 15 -6.52 -4.80 3.48
CA ILE A 15 -7.17 -5.61 4.50
C ILE A 15 -6.46 -5.48 5.85
N VAL A 16 -7.24 -5.53 6.93
CA VAL A 16 -6.71 -5.73 8.29
C VAL A 16 -6.86 -7.20 8.65
N LEU A 17 -5.77 -7.84 9.04
CA LEU A 17 -5.73 -9.22 9.50
C LEU A 17 -5.44 -9.27 11.00
N ASP A 18 -6.20 -10.07 11.75
CA ASP A 18 -5.87 -10.41 13.12
C ASP A 18 -4.76 -11.48 13.24
N SER A 19 -4.44 -11.88 14.48
CA SER A 19 -3.43 -12.91 14.75
C SER A 19 -3.84 -14.32 14.31
N SER A 20 -5.14 -14.57 14.14
CA SER A 20 -5.67 -15.84 13.60
C SER A 20 -5.66 -15.88 12.07
N GLY A 21 -5.40 -14.74 11.42
CA GLY A 21 -5.50 -14.57 9.97
C GLY A 21 -6.92 -14.23 9.50
N SER A 22 -7.83 -13.88 10.41
CA SER A 22 -9.18 -13.43 10.06
C SER A 22 -9.16 -11.98 9.59
N ILE A 23 -10.04 -11.65 8.64
CA ILE A 23 -10.15 -10.30 8.10
C ILE A 23 -11.09 -9.48 8.98
N CYS A 24 -10.57 -8.42 9.58
CA CYS A 24 -11.33 -7.52 10.46
C CYS A 24 -11.89 -6.30 9.71
N ALA A 25 -11.19 -5.84 8.68
CA ALA A 25 -11.64 -4.77 7.79
C ALA A 25 -11.09 -4.98 6.38
N ARG A 26 -11.82 -4.50 5.37
CA ARG A 26 -11.42 -4.56 3.96
C ARG A 26 -11.96 -3.34 3.25
N GLN A 27 -11.11 -2.70 2.45
CA GLN A 27 -11.48 -1.58 1.61
C GLN A 27 -10.74 -1.63 0.28
N ARG A 28 -11.30 -0.94 -0.71
CA ARG A 28 -10.75 -0.89 -2.06
C ARG A 28 -10.99 0.48 -2.68
N ILE A 29 -9.98 1.01 -3.34
CA ILE A 29 -10.02 2.27 -4.08
C ILE A 29 -9.55 2.05 -5.52
N MET A 30 -9.81 3.02 -6.39
CA MET A 30 -9.25 3.04 -7.75
C MET A 30 -7.77 3.43 -7.70
N THR A 31 -6.93 2.78 -8.50
CA THR A 31 -5.52 3.17 -8.64
C THR A 31 -5.42 4.48 -9.41
N PRO A 32 -4.78 5.54 -8.85
CA PRO A 32 -4.48 6.75 -9.59
C PRO A 32 -3.59 6.45 -10.80
N ARG A 33 -4.11 6.62 -12.00
CA ARG A 33 -3.39 6.22 -13.23
C ARG A 33 -2.29 7.21 -13.56
N GLY A 34 -1.07 6.71 -13.67
CA GLY A 34 0.08 7.51 -14.11
C GLY A 34 0.59 8.53 -13.09
N ASP A 35 0.03 8.55 -11.88
CA ASP A 35 0.37 9.51 -10.84
C ASP A 35 0.91 8.80 -9.61
N TYR A 36 2.23 8.89 -9.43
CA TYR A 36 2.93 8.27 -8.31
C TYR A 36 2.57 8.91 -6.97
N ALA A 37 2.56 10.24 -6.90
CA ALA A 37 2.29 10.96 -5.66
C ALA A 37 0.86 10.69 -5.17
N ALA A 38 -0.12 10.72 -6.09
CA ALA A 38 -1.49 10.36 -5.78
C ALA A 38 -1.61 8.89 -5.35
N THR A 39 -0.79 7.99 -5.90
CA THR A 39 -0.77 6.58 -5.48
C THR A 39 -0.31 6.44 -4.02
N VAL A 40 0.77 7.11 -3.62
CA VAL A 40 1.27 7.12 -2.23
C VAL A 40 0.21 7.68 -1.27
N ILE A 41 -0.40 8.82 -1.62
CA ILE A 41 -1.48 9.45 -0.84
C ILE A 41 -2.68 8.50 -0.72
N GLY A 42 -3.09 7.87 -1.82
CA GLY A 42 -4.21 6.93 -1.83
C GLY A 42 -3.98 5.72 -0.93
N ILE A 43 -2.75 5.19 -0.89
CA ILE A 43 -2.39 4.09 0.03
C ILE A 43 -2.45 4.56 1.48
N ARG A 44 -1.90 5.73 1.80
CA ARG A 44 -1.98 6.31 3.15
C ARG A 44 -3.43 6.43 3.62
N ASP A 45 -4.27 7.06 2.81
CA ASP A 45 -5.67 7.32 3.16
C ASP A 45 -6.46 6.01 3.32
N LEU A 46 -6.16 5.01 2.48
CA LEU A 46 -6.72 3.65 2.60
C LEU A 46 -6.31 2.98 3.91
N VAL A 47 -5.03 3.07 4.31
CA VAL A 47 -4.52 2.52 5.58
C VAL A 47 -5.21 3.19 6.77
N THR A 48 -5.27 4.52 6.80
CA THR A 48 -5.95 5.27 7.87
C THR A 48 -7.44 4.93 7.98
N ALA A 49 -8.11 4.71 6.84
CA ALA A 49 -9.51 4.28 6.83
C ALA A 49 -9.69 2.86 7.40
N LEU A 50 -8.81 1.94 7.03
CA LEU A 50 -8.83 0.56 7.54
C LEU A 50 -8.57 0.48 9.05
N GLU A 51 -7.64 1.28 9.58
CA GLU A 51 -7.38 1.34 11.01
C GLU A 51 -8.60 1.81 11.79
N ARG A 52 -9.28 2.83 11.26
CA ARG A 52 -10.52 3.36 11.84
C ARG A 52 -11.64 2.33 11.82
N ASP A 53 -11.85 1.66 10.69
CA ASP A 53 -12.90 0.64 10.53
C ASP A 53 -12.67 -0.58 11.44
N ALA A 54 -11.41 -0.94 11.68
CA ALA A 54 -11.04 -1.99 12.61
C ALA A 54 -11.04 -1.55 14.09
N GLY A 55 -11.38 -0.29 14.38
CA GLY A 55 -11.45 0.25 15.75
C GLY A 55 -10.08 0.35 16.44
N LEU A 56 -9.01 0.56 15.67
CA LEU A 56 -7.64 0.54 16.17
C LEU A 56 -7.19 1.91 16.65
N SER A 57 -6.47 1.94 17.77
CA SER A 57 -5.91 3.14 18.39
C SER A 57 -4.39 3.28 18.21
N LYS A 58 -3.76 2.33 17.52
CA LYS A 58 -2.32 2.30 17.24
C LYS A 58 -2.07 1.93 15.79
N GLN A 59 -1.01 2.50 15.22
CA GLN A 59 -0.50 2.12 13.91
C GLN A 59 -0.16 0.64 13.88
N LEU A 60 -0.57 -0.04 12.81
CA LEU A 60 -0.22 -1.43 12.56
C LEU A 60 0.97 -1.55 11.59
N PRO A 61 1.71 -2.66 11.63
CA PRO A 61 2.64 -2.98 10.55
C PRO A 61 1.87 -3.13 9.23
N VAL A 62 2.32 -2.40 8.20
CA VAL A 62 1.75 -2.40 6.85
C VAL A 62 2.72 -3.11 5.90
N GLY A 63 2.20 -4.08 5.14
CA GLY A 63 2.90 -4.67 4.00
C GLY A 63 2.21 -4.29 2.70
N VAL A 64 2.97 -3.88 1.68
CA VAL A 64 2.44 -3.48 0.37
C VAL A 64 3.00 -4.40 -0.72
N GLY A 65 2.12 -5.14 -1.39
CA GLY A 65 2.41 -5.89 -2.60
C GLY A 65 2.27 -5.01 -3.83
N ILE A 66 3.23 -5.08 -4.74
CA ILE A 66 3.23 -4.29 -5.98
C ILE A 66 3.49 -5.17 -7.21
N PRO A 67 2.97 -4.79 -8.40
CA PRO A 67 3.19 -5.49 -9.65
C PRO A 67 4.50 -5.01 -10.26
N GLY A 68 5.60 -5.24 -9.54
CA GLY A 68 6.96 -4.81 -9.86
C GLY A 68 7.95 -5.33 -8.83
N THR A 69 9.18 -4.85 -8.86
CA THR A 69 10.21 -5.30 -7.91
C THR A 69 11.10 -4.14 -7.49
N ALA A 70 11.36 -4.00 -6.19
CA ALA A 70 12.37 -3.07 -5.69
C ALA A 70 13.78 -3.58 -6.00
N SER A 71 14.66 -2.71 -6.49
CA SER A 71 16.07 -3.06 -6.68
C SER A 71 16.78 -3.17 -5.32
N PRO A 72 17.48 -4.27 -5.01
CA PRO A 72 18.16 -4.40 -3.72
C PRO A 72 19.34 -3.43 -3.54
N THR A 73 19.83 -2.84 -4.64
CA THR A 73 20.97 -1.91 -4.60
C THR A 73 20.57 -0.44 -4.50
N THR A 74 19.40 -0.06 -5.01
CA THR A 74 18.99 1.35 -5.13
C THR A 74 17.65 1.64 -4.46
N ASP A 75 16.90 0.61 -4.07
CA ASP A 75 15.52 0.69 -3.57
C ASP A 75 14.52 1.30 -4.57
N LEU A 76 14.95 1.53 -5.82
CA LEU A 76 14.08 1.99 -6.89
C LEU A 76 13.26 0.83 -7.44
N ILE A 77 11.97 1.07 -7.68
CA ILE A 77 11.13 0.08 -8.35
C ILE A 77 11.57 -0.09 -9.82
N LYS A 78 11.62 -1.33 -10.28
CA LYS A 78 11.87 -1.73 -11.67
C LYS A 78 10.83 -2.76 -12.14
N ASN A 79 10.73 -2.92 -13.45
CA ASN A 79 9.90 -3.94 -14.11
C ASN A 79 8.45 -3.97 -13.59
N ALA A 80 7.81 -2.79 -13.49
CA ALA A 80 6.46 -2.68 -12.97
C ALA A 80 5.42 -2.47 -14.08
N ASN A 81 4.28 -3.15 -13.98
CA ASN A 81 3.14 -2.91 -14.88
C ASN A 81 2.54 -1.52 -14.67
N SER A 82 2.53 -1.05 -13.41
CA SER A 82 2.24 0.34 -13.06
C SER A 82 3.51 1.17 -13.32
N THR A 83 3.69 1.64 -14.54
CA THR A 83 4.94 2.27 -14.99
C THR A 83 5.30 3.55 -14.23
N CYS A 84 4.33 4.25 -13.64
CA CYS A 84 4.57 5.41 -12.76
C CYS A 84 5.38 5.07 -11.51
N LEU A 85 5.44 3.79 -11.11
CA LEU A 85 6.28 3.34 -10.00
C LEU A 85 7.76 3.23 -10.40
N ILE A 86 8.06 2.98 -11.68
CA ILE A 86 9.43 2.71 -12.13
C ILE A 86 10.33 3.90 -11.83
N GLY A 87 11.47 3.64 -11.18
CA GLY A 87 12.44 4.67 -10.79
C GLY A 87 12.06 5.43 -9.52
N GLN A 88 11.01 5.03 -8.81
CA GLN A 88 10.59 5.65 -7.54
C GLN A 88 11.04 4.83 -6.33
N ARG A 89 11.24 5.49 -5.18
CA ARG A 89 11.59 4.86 -3.89
C ARG A 89 10.33 4.61 -3.06
N LEU A 90 9.46 3.75 -3.56
CA LEU A 90 8.12 3.54 -2.99
C LEU A 90 8.14 3.19 -1.50
N ASN A 91 9.08 2.34 -1.05
CA ASN A 91 9.17 1.96 0.35
C ASN A 91 9.45 3.18 1.24
N HIS A 92 10.48 3.95 0.92
CA HIS A 92 10.86 5.19 1.62
C HIS A 92 9.71 6.21 1.67
N ASP A 93 9.01 6.40 0.55
CA ASP A 93 7.96 7.41 0.46
C ASP A 93 6.70 6.99 1.22
N LEU A 94 6.40 5.69 1.29
CA LEU A 94 5.33 5.16 2.14
C LEU A 94 5.70 5.22 3.62
N GLU A 95 6.94 4.91 4.00
CA GLU A 95 7.43 5.07 5.37
C GLU A 95 7.34 6.53 5.86
N SER A 96 7.53 7.48 4.94
CA SER A 96 7.40 8.91 5.25
C SER A 96 5.94 9.39 5.34
N ALA A 97 5.01 8.70 4.67
CA ALA A 97 3.62 9.13 4.53
C ALA A 97 2.66 8.53 5.57
N LEU A 98 3.00 7.38 6.16
CA LEU A 98 2.21 6.62 7.13
C LEU A 98 2.56 6.96 8.59
#